data_AF-A0ABD2WZW5-F1
#
_entry.id   AF-A0ABD2WZW5-F1
#
_cell.length_a   1.000
_cell.length_b   1.000
_cell.length_c   1.000
_cell.angle_alpha   90.00
_cell.angle_beta   90.00
_cell.angle_gamma   90.00
#
_symmetry.space_group_name_H-M   'P 1'
#
loop_
_entity.id
_entity.type
_entity.pdbx_description
1 polymer ?
#
loop_
_entity_poly.entity_id
_entity_poly.type
_entity_poly.pdbx_seq_one_letter_code
_entity_poly.pdbx_strand_id
1 'polypeptide(L)'
;MANQAVQEQMVKSQLVINFRQTMLKTLKDRRNGSWLKTNLTQLKEMWKEFLQEHKKLMRDQSLQESEYFKTDVFSETNTAYTVYKTEILDAMYPGRNVSSLQADEQYAQISMELPAYRNPLPPINLPQFSGQQLEWETFKDMLLHNLCN
;
A
#
# COMPACT_ATOMS: atom_id res chain seq x y z
N MET A 1 -0.93 32.52 -23.29
CA MET A 1 -0.05 31.48 -22.74
C MET A 1 -0.63 30.86 -21.46
N ALA A 2 -1.06 31.63 -20.46
CA ALA A 2 -1.61 31.10 -19.20
C ALA A 2 -2.80 30.13 -19.39
N ASN A 3 -3.75 30.46 -20.29
CA ASN A 3 -4.88 29.58 -20.59
C ASN A 3 -4.45 28.25 -21.26
N GLN A 4 -3.42 28.28 -22.11
CA GLN A 4 -2.89 27.07 -22.75
C GLN A 4 -2.30 26.10 -21.72
N ALA A 5 -1.56 26.60 -20.73
CA ALA A 5 -0.98 25.76 -19.67
C ALA A 5 -2.06 25.08 -18.81
N VAL A 6 -3.17 25.78 -18.54
CA VAL A 6 -4.34 25.21 -17.85
C VAL A 6 -4.98 24.10 -18.69
N GLN A 7 -5.20 24.34 -19.99
CA GLN A 7 -5.76 23.32 -20.88
C GLN A 7 -4.86 22.08 -20.99
N GLU A 8 -3.55 22.27 -21.14
CA GLU A 8 -2.58 21.16 -21.13
C GLU A 8 -2.64 20.34 -19.84
N GLN A 9 -2.83 21.01 -18.69
CA GLN A 9 -2.99 20.34 -17.41
C GLN A 9 -4.30 19.56 -17.30
N MET A 10 -5.40 20.10 -17.82
CA MET A 10 -6.68 19.39 -17.86
C MET A 10 -6.58 18.13 -18.73
N VAL A 11 -5.89 18.19 -19.87
CA VAL A 11 -5.62 17.02 -20.70
C VAL A 11 -4.84 15.96 -19.91
N LYS A 12 -3.78 16.35 -19.18
CA LYS A 12 -3.00 15.42 -18.34
C LYS A 12 -3.84 14.79 -17.23
N SER A 13 -4.71 15.56 -16.59
CA SER A 13 -5.69 15.04 -15.62
C SER A 13 -6.58 13.98 -16.27
N GLN A 14 -7.15 14.28 -17.43
CA GLN A 14 -8.05 13.36 -18.13
C GLN A 14 -7.36 12.05 -18.52
N LEU A 15 -6.08 12.10 -18.89
CA LEU A 15 -5.30 10.89 -19.16
C LEU A 15 -5.19 10.00 -17.91
N VAL A 16 -4.94 10.58 -16.74
CA VAL A 16 -4.89 9.84 -15.47
C VAL A 16 -6.27 9.30 -15.11
N ILE A 17 -7.33 10.10 -15.19
CA ILE A 17 -8.70 9.70 -14.86
C ILE A 17 -9.17 8.55 -15.76
N ASN A 18 -8.89 8.62 -17.07
CA ASN A 18 -9.27 7.60 -18.06
C ASN A 18 -8.33 6.39 -18.10
N PHE A 19 -7.23 6.42 -17.33
CA PHE A 19 -6.22 5.37 -17.35
C PHE A 19 -6.83 4.00 -17.11
N ARG A 20 -7.69 3.87 -16.09
CA ARG A 20 -8.34 2.60 -15.75
C ARG A 20 -9.15 2.03 -16.90
N GLN A 21 -9.97 2.83 -17.56
CA GLN A 21 -10.76 2.36 -18.70
C GLN A 21 -9.86 1.91 -19.84
N THR A 22 -8.78 2.65 -20.12
CA THR A 22 -7.79 2.30 -21.14
C THR A 22 -7.11 0.97 -20.82
N MET A 23 -6.64 0.81 -19.58
CA MET A 23 -6.04 -0.42 -19.08
C MET A 23 -7.00 -1.62 -19.23
N LEU A 24 -8.28 -1.45 -18.87
CA LEU A 24 -9.26 -2.53 -18.91
C LEU A 24 -9.71 -2.92 -20.33
N LYS A 25 -9.34 -2.18 -21.39
CA LYS A 25 -9.57 -2.59 -22.77
C LYS A 25 -8.70 -3.78 -23.20
N THR A 26 -7.60 -4.05 -22.52
CA THR A 26 -6.78 -5.25 -22.78
C THR A 26 -7.54 -6.52 -22.38
N LEU A 27 -7.48 -7.55 -23.23
CA LEU A 27 -8.08 -8.86 -22.96
C LEU A 27 -7.58 -9.46 -21.64
N LYS A 28 -8.46 -10.17 -20.92
CA LYS A 28 -8.20 -10.65 -19.55
C LYS A 28 -7.03 -11.64 -19.47
N ASP A 29 -6.88 -12.51 -20.47
CA ASP A 29 -5.81 -13.49 -20.62
C ASP A 29 -4.41 -12.87 -20.70
N ARG A 30 -4.30 -11.61 -21.14
CA ARG A 30 -3.02 -10.88 -21.26
C ARG A 30 -2.64 -10.11 -19.99
N ARG A 31 -3.49 -10.10 -18.95
CA ARG A 31 -3.26 -9.35 -17.70
C ARG A 31 -2.42 -10.15 -16.69
N ASN A 32 -1.19 -10.43 -17.07
CA ASN A 32 -0.22 -11.09 -16.19
C ASN A 32 0.56 -10.08 -15.32
N GLY A 33 1.42 -10.58 -14.42
CA GLY A 33 2.18 -9.72 -13.51
C GLY A 33 3.12 -8.72 -14.22
N SER A 34 3.67 -9.07 -15.38
CA SER A 34 4.47 -8.13 -16.18
C SER A 34 3.62 -7.00 -16.73
N TRP A 35 2.43 -7.32 -17.25
CA TRP A 35 1.46 -6.33 -17.71
C TRP A 35 1.04 -5.38 -16.58
N LEU A 36 0.75 -5.90 -15.38
CA LEU A 36 0.42 -5.06 -14.21
C LEU A 36 1.58 -4.14 -13.84
N LYS A 37 2.82 -4.64 -13.83
CA LYS A 37 4.02 -3.85 -13.53
C LYS A 37 4.22 -2.72 -14.55
N THR A 38 4.02 -2.99 -15.84
CA THR A 38 4.13 -1.98 -16.90
C THR A 38 3.08 -0.89 -16.74
N ASN A 39 1.82 -1.26 -16.49
CA ASN A 39 0.74 -0.30 -16.24
C ASN A 39 1.01 0.54 -14.98
N LEU A 40 1.54 -0.07 -13.91
CA LEU A 40 1.94 0.66 -12.71
C LEU A 40 3.03 1.71 -13.00
N THR A 41 4.04 1.36 -13.80
CA THR A 41 5.09 2.30 -14.22
C THR A 41 4.51 3.45 -15.02
N GLN A 42 3.68 3.16 -16.03
CA GLN A 42 3.03 4.17 -16.85
C GLN A 42 2.17 5.13 -16.02
N LEU A 43 1.34 4.60 -15.11
CA LEU A 43 0.51 5.41 -14.22
C LEU A 43 1.36 6.35 -13.33
N LYS A 44 2.50 5.87 -12.82
CA LYS A 44 3.41 6.67 -12.00
C LYS A 44 4.08 7.80 -12.80
N GLU A 45 4.44 7.54 -14.06
CA GLU A 45 5.03 8.55 -14.95
C GLU A 45 4.03 9.65 -15.25
N MET A 46 2.80 9.29 -15.65
CA MET A 46 1.72 10.24 -15.89
C MET A 46 1.42 11.11 -14.65
N TRP A 47 1.35 10.49 -13.47
CA TRP A 47 1.15 11.20 -12.21
C TRP A 47 2.30 12.15 -11.88
N LYS A 48 3.55 11.74 -12.13
CA LYS A 48 4.74 12.58 -11.91
C LYS A 48 4.70 13.82 -12.80
N GLU A 49 4.40 13.67 -14.08
CA GLU A 49 4.28 14.79 -15.02
C GLU A 49 3.15 15.75 -14.62
N PHE A 50 1.99 15.20 -14.26
CA PHE A 50 0.85 15.97 -13.77
C PHE A 50 1.20 16.80 -12.52
N LEU A 51 1.89 16.19 -11.54
CA LEU A 51 2.31 16.86 -10.32
C LEU A 51 3.34 17.97 -10.57
N GLN A 52 4.26 17.76 -11.51
CA GLN A 52 5.27 18.75 -11.85
C GLN A 52 4.62 20.02 -12.43
N GLU A 53 3.66 19.86 -13.33
CA GLU A 53 2.92 20.99 -13.88
C GLU A 53 1.97 21.63 -12.87
N HIS A 54 1.26 20.85 -12.04
CA HIS A 54 0.42 21.39 -10.98
C HIS A 54 1.19 22.37 -10.08
N LYS A 55 2.41 21.99 -9.67
CA LYS A 55 3.30 22.86 -8.87
C LYS A 55 3.74 24.13 -9.60
N LYS A 56 3.81 24.13 -10.93
CA LYS A 56 4.09 25.35 -11.71
C LYS A 56 2.86 26.26 -11.71
N LEU A 57 1.67 25.70 -11.96
CA LEU A 57 0.42 26.47 -11.96
C LEU A 57 0.10 27.07 -10.59
N MET A 58 0.35 26.35 -9.49
CA MET A 58 0.15 26.86 -8.13
C MET A 58 0.96 28.13 -7.82
N ARG A 59 2.08 28.36 -8.51
CA ARG A 59 2.90 29.55 -8.31
C ARG A 59 2.35 30.79 -8.99
N ASP A 60 1.41 30.62 -9.92
CA ASP A 60 0.77 31.72 -10.62
C ASP A 60 -0.59 32.03 -9.97
N GLN A 61 -0.66 33.11 -9.21
CA GLN A 61 -1.89 33.54 -8.54
C GLN A 61 -2.99 33.94 -9.53
N SER A 62 -2.64 34.37 -10.74
CA SER A 62 -3.63 34.76 -11.76
C SER A 62 -4.47 33.57 -12.25
N LEU A 63 -3.98 32.34 -12.04
CA LEU A 63 -4.63 31.12 -12.47
C LEU A 63 -5.57 30.51 -11.43
N GLN A 64 -5.62 31.02 -10.19
CA GLN A 64 -6.48 30.48 -9.13
C GLN A 64 -7.98 30.56 -9.49
N GLU A 65 -8.35 31.51 -10.34
CA GLU A 65 -9.71 31.69 -10.84
C GLU A 65 -10.05 30.82 -12.06
N SER A 66 -9.09 30.04 -12.56
CA SER A 66 -9.29 29.14 -13.69
C SER A 66 -10.17 27.94 -13.31
N GLU A 67 -10.80 27.34 -14.32
CA GLU A 67 -11.66 26.17 -14.16
C GLU A 67 -10.96 25.04 -13.40
N TYR A 68 -9.68 24.78 -13.71
CA TYR A 68 -8.87 23.74 -13.07
C TYR A 68 -8.86 23.80 -11.53
N PHE A 69 -8.76 25.00 -10.95
CA PHE A 69 -8.77 25.17 -9.49
C PHE A 69 -10.19 25.24 -8.93
N LYS A 70 -11.13 25.85 -9.67
CA LYS A 70 -12.53 25.98 -9.25
C LYS A 70 -13.26 24.64 -9.16
N THR A 71 -12.94 23.71 -10.05
CA THR A 71 -13.56 22.38 -10.09
C THR A 71 -12.76 21.31 -9.35
N ASP A 72 -11.71 21.71 -8.62
CA ASP A 72 -10.86 20.83 -7.81
C ASP A 72 -10.31 19.61 -8.58
N VAL A 73 -9.91 19.84 -9.84
CA VAL A 73 -9.40 18.81 -10.76
C VAL A 73 -8.20 18.07 -10.16
N PHE A 74 -7.40 18.75 -9.35
CA PHE A 74 -6.26 18.13 -8.66
C PHE A 74 -6.70 16.99 -7.74
N SER A 75 -7.68 17.23 -6.87
CA SER A 75 -8.13 16.25 -5.88
C SER A 75 -8.81 15.05 -6.55
N GLU A 76 -9.61 15.30 -7.59
CA GLU A 76 -10.20 14.24 -8.41
C GLU A 76 -9.10 13.36 -9.04
N THR A 77 -8.12 13.98 -9.68
CA THR A 77 -7.01 13.28 -10.33
C THR A 77 -6.18 12.48 -9.33
N ASN A 78 -5.90 13.05 -8.15
CA ASN A 78 -5.17 12.39 -7.07
C ASN A 78 -5.91 11.16 -6.54
N THR A 79 -7.23 11.27 -6.38
CA THR A 79 -8.10 10.18 -5.95
C THR A 79 -8.07 9.06 -6.97
N ALA A 80 -8.25 9.37 -8.26
CA ALA A 80 -8.17 8.41 -9.35
C ALA A 80 -6.80 7.69 -9.39
N TYR A 81 -5.69 8.43 -9.32
CA TYR A 81 -4.35 7.85 -9.25
C TYR A 81 -4.19 6.88 -8.08
N THR A 82 -4.68 7.28 -6.90
CA THR A 82 -4.57 6.48 -5.67
C THR A 82 -5.34 5.17 -5.81
N VAL A 83 -6.60 5.24 -6.22
CA VAL A 83 -7.47 4.06 -6.45
C VAL A 83 -6.85 3.12 -7.48
N TYR A 84 -6.39 3.63 -8.62
CA TYR A 84 -5.85 2.77 -9.68
C TYR A 84 -4.52 2.14 -9.29
N LYS A 85 -3.69 2.88 -8.56
CA LYS A 85 -2.42 2.36 -8.03
C LYS A 85 -2.67 1.25 -7.01
N THR A 86 -3.63 1.41 -6.10
CA THR A 86 -3.99 0.37 -5.13
C THR A 86 -4.56 -0.84 -5.84
N GLU A 87 -5.50 -0.67 -6.78
CA GLU A 87 -6.06 -1.78 -7.57
C GLU A 87 -4.97 -2.61 -8.27
N ILE A 88 -3.97 -1.96 -8.88
CA ILE A 88 -2.86 -2.66 -9.55
C ILE A 88 -1.98 -3.40 -8.53
N LEU A 89 -1.65 -2.77 -7.40
CA LEU A 89 -0.83 -3.39 -6.36
C LEU A 89 -1.53 -4.59 -5.72
N ASP A 90 -2.84 -4.48 -5.48
CA ASP A 90 -3.68 -5.55 -4.94
C ASP A 90 -3.74 -6.74 -5.88
N ALA A 91 -3.86 -6.48 -7.19
CA ALA A 91 -3.82 -7.51 -8.21
C ALA A 91 -2.43 -8.18 -8.34
N MET A 92 -1.34 -7.46 -8.02
CA MET A 92 0.02 -8.02 -8.03
C MET A 92 0.35 -8.84 -6.78
N TYR A 93 -0.22 -8.48 -5.63
CA TYR A 93 0.09 -9.08 -4.33
C TYR A 93 -1.18 -9.47 -3.56
N PRO A 94 -1.97 -10.41 -4.09
CA PRO A 94 -3.20 -10.85 -3.42
C PRO A 94 -2.89 -11.39 -2.02
N GLY A 95 -3.66 -10.94 -1.01
CA GLY A 95 -3.53 -11.39 0.38
C GLY A 95 -2.60 -10.56 1.28
N ARG A 96 -1.91 -9.53 0.76
CA ARG A 96 -1.18 -8.55 1.61
C ARG A 96 -2.09 -7.49 2.24
N ASN A 97 -3.34 -7.43 1.84
CA ASN A 97 -4.30 -6.44 2.33
C ASN A 97 -4.93 -6.90 3.64
N VAL A 98 -4.11 -7.01 4.68
CA VAL A 98 -4.60 -6.92 6.06
C VAL A 98 -4.58 -5.43 6.37
N SER A 99 -5.75 -4.79 6.31
CA SER A 99 -5.89 -3.46 6.90
C SER A 99 -5.45 -3.57 8.37
N SER A 100 -4.58 -2.68 8.84
CA SER A 100 -4.18 -2.63 10.26
C SER A 100 -5.38 -2.44 11.19
N LEU A 101 -6.53 -1.98 10.67
CA LEU A 101 -7.79 -1.87 11.41
C LEU A 101 -8.58 -3.19 11.46
N GLN A 102 -8.35 -4.13 10.54
CA GLN A 102 -9.00 -5.45 10.51
C GLN A 102 -8.17 -6.54 11.21
N ALA A 103 -6.89 -6.30 11.41
CA ALA A 103 -6.02 -7.20 12.16
C ALA A 103 -6.58 -7.45 13.57
N ASP A 104 -6.99 -6.40 14.29
CA ASP A 104 -7.48 -6.52 15.67
C ASP A 104 -8.80 -7.30 15.80
N GLU A 105 -9.71 -7.23 14.82
CA GLU A 105 -10.98 -7.99 14.83
C GLU A 105 -10.77 -9.45 14.38
N GLN A 106 -9.86 -9.72 13.44
CA GLN A 106 -9.60 -11.07 12.95
C GLN A 106 -8.89 -11.95 13.99
N TYR A 107 -8.07 -11.38 14.89
CA TYR A 107 -7.46 -12.16 15.98
C TYR A 107 -8.46 -12.58 17.07
N ALA A 108 -9.66 -11.98 17.13
CA ALA A 108 -10.70 -12.36 18.09
C ALA A 108 -11.59 -13.53 17.63
N GLN A 109 -11.61 -13.86 16.33
CA GLN A 109 -12.52 -14.86 15.75
C GLN A 109 -11.85 -16.06 15.07
N ILE A 110 -10.52 -16.12 15.02
CA ILE A 110 -9.84 -17.31 14.52
C ILE A 110 -9.76 -18.36 15.64
N SER A 111 -10.80 -19.20 15.73
CA SER A 111 -10.62 -20.59 16.15
C SER A 111 -9.81 -21.30 15.06
N MET A 112 -8.50 -21.36 15.27
CA MET A 112 -7.51 -21.96 14.37
C MET A 112 -7.73 -23.49 14.30
N GLU A 113 -8.45 -23.98 13.30
CA GLU A 113 -8.24 -25.36 12.85
C GLU A 113 -6.93 -25.40 12.05
N LEU A 114 -5.84 -25.60 12.78
CA LEU A 114 -4.51 -25.81 12.20
C LEU A 114 -4.48 -27.13 11.41
N PRO A 115 -3.84 -27.17 10.23
CA PRO A 115 -3.60 -28.42 9.53
C PRO A 115 -2.82 -29.36 10.46
N ALA A 116 -3.32 -30.59 10.61
CA ALA A 116 -2.78 -31.60 11.52
C ALA A 116 -1.39 -32.09 11.07
N TYR A 117 -0.36 -31.26 11.25
CA TYR A 117 1.01 -31.72 11.36
C TYR A 117 1.14 -32.44 12.71
N ARG A 118 0.85 -33.75 12.68
CA ARG A 118 1.10 -34.66 13.79
C ARG A 118 2.59 -34.92 13.89
N ASN A 119 3.27 -34.04 14.60
CA ASN A 119 4.36 -34.35 15.52
C ASN A 119 4.37 -33.19 16.52
N PRO A 120 3.69 -33.32 17.68
CA PRO A 120 3.72 -32.27 18.67
C PRO A 120 5.18 -32.06 19.10
N LEU A 121 5.65 -30.82 19.00
CA LEU A 121 6.92 -30.44 19.58
C LEU A 121 6.89 -30.81 21.07
N PRO A 122 7.96 -31.40 21.63
CA PRO A 122 8.04 -31.63 23.06
C PRO A 122 7.75 -30.31 23.78
N PRO A 123 6.88 -30.29 24.79
CA PRO A 123 6.57 -29.07 25.52
C PRO A 123 7.86 -28.50 26.11
N ILE A 124 8.18 -27.26 25.75
CA ILE A 124 9.32 -26.54 26.31
C ILE A 124 8.91 -26.12 27.72
N ASN A 125 9.49 -26.76 28.74
CA ASN A 125 9.33 -26.34 30.12
C ASN A 125 10.19 -25.11 30.34
N LEU A 126 9.59 -23.93 30.19
CA LEU A 126 10.25 -22.69 30.56
C LEU A 126 10.29 -22.61 32.10
N PRO A 127 11.46 -22.36 32.68
CA PRO A 127 11.58 -22.16 34.11
C PRO A 127 10.80 -20.91 34.52
N GLN A 128 9.93 -21.04 35.52
CA GLN A 128 9.22 -19.92 36.10
C GLN A 128 10.06 -19.31 37.23
N PHE A 129 10.42 -18.03 37.09
CA PHE A 129 11.10 -17.30 38.15
C PHE A 129 10.07 -16.81 39.17
N SER A 130 10.24 -17.21 40.43
CA SER A 130 9.30 -16.87 41.50
C SER A 130 9.41 -15.41 41.99
N GLY A 131 10.43 -14.67 41.53
CA GLY A 131 10.73 -13.32 41.99
C GLY A 131 11.59 -13.25 43.24
N GLN A 132 11.97 -14.39 43.82
CA GLN A 132 12.85 -14.44 45.00
C GLN A 132 14.30 -14.09 44.62
N GLN A 133 14.89 -13.15 45.34
CA GLN A 133 16.24 -12.66 45.05
C GLN A 133 17.33 -13.75 45.19
N LEU A 134 17.09 -14.76 46.03
CA LEU A 134 18.00 -15.90 46.20
C LEU A 134 18.04 -16.84 44.97
N GLU A 135 16.96 -16.88 44.19
CA GLU A 135 16.83 -17.73 43.00
C GLU A 135 17.34 -17.03 41.72
N TRP A 136 17.72 -15.75 41.82
CA TRP A 136 18.07 -14.91 40.67
C TRP A 136 19.32 -15.40 39.94
N GLU A 137 20.38 -15.74 40.68
CA GLU A 137 21.64 -16.20 40.07
C GLU A 137 21.44 -17.53 39.35
N THR A 138 20.69 -18.47 39.95
CA THR A 138 20.37 -19.76 39.35
C THR A 138 19.48 -19.63 38.10
N PHE A 139 18.51 -18.71 38.13
CA PHE A 139 17.65 -18.45 36.98
C PHE A 139 18.43 -17.82 35.81
N LYS A 140 19.34 -16.88 36.11
CA LYS A 140 20.19 -16.22 35.13
C LYS A 140 21.13 -17.20 34.44
N ASP A 141 21.79 -18.08 35.20
CA ASP A 141 22.69 -19.10 34.63
C ASP A 141 21.97 -20.08 33.70
N MET A 142 20.74 -20.47 34.04
CA MET A 142 19.91 -21.32 33.20
C MET A 142 19.48 -20.66 31.89
N LEU A 143 19.15 -19.35 31.89
CA LEU A 143 18.84 -18.62 30.67
C LEU A 143 20.07 -18.47 29.76
N LEU A 144 21.23 -18.19 30.34
CA LEU A 144 22.47 -18.03 29.57
C LEU A 144 22.94 -19.34 28.95
N HIS A 145 22.78 -20.47 29.65
CA HIS A 145 23.13 -21.78 29.09
C HIS A 145 22.24 -22.17 27.89
N ASN A 146 20.95 -21.83 27.90
CA ASN A 146 20.01 -22.19 26.82
C ASN A 146 20.12 -21.30 25.57
N LEU A 147 20.94 -20.24 25.60
CA LEU A 147 21.12 -19.31 24.48
C LEU A 147 22.43 -19.52 23.70
N CYS A 148 23.25 -20.51 24.08
CA CYS A 148 24.56 -20.80 23.47
C CYS A 148 24.64 -22.16 22.73
N ASN A 149 23.51 -22.76 22.33
CA ASN A 149 23.46 -23.89 21.39
C ASN A 149 22.58 -23.56 20.18
#